data_AF-A0A918UVH2-F1
#
_entry.id   AF-A0A918UVH2-F1
#
_cell.length_a   1.000
_cell.length_b   1.000
_cell.length_c   1.000
_cell.angle_alpha   90.00
_cell.angle_beta   90.00
_cell.angle_gamma   90.00
#
_symmetry.space_group_name_H-M   'P 1'
#
loop_
_entity.id
_entity.type
_entity.pdbx_description
1 polymer ?
#
loop_
_entity_poly.entity_id
_entity_poly.type
_entity_poly.pdbx_seq_one_letter_code
_entity_poly.pdbx_strand_id
1 'polypeptide(L)'
;MAREESRRPAPHGRLRGVAQTVARLGRPAVHLASATAAVAAELARRVRRYAWPSAAGRRNSAYLRDRLVALPLLAVVAFGAFGWAYAGVRGDLAHVRDRLAPALVDLADAKASLLIAQTEADRNLGDDGAAELSGLSERYRIRVARATQSLNQALRGGALTRGEEQELRVVSALVVDYTAWVARAQGHATDSVLRDAELTYARTMLCPTSPPKDRTGRKPPTCVAQSSDTATTGSAATTIVDRVADLEQRVRNRIAARAAWGSGVITAAAVSGAAFLLLAAGLLRTTVFLRRRFRIRLSVPLAAAAVPLFAVPLLVWDAWRAHGAQDEAVTVADALVEGVTADTEIGAEERPFDRTGPRERSKPIAELASQVDGELAEGRIAVLDEAAPFVLPAGLATAALAGGALHAYRREYLVVVRPGAVS
;
A
#
# COMPACT_ATOMS: atom_id res chain seq x y z
N MET A 1 7.07 53.69 -50.48
CA MET A 1 7.39 52.49 -51.29
C MET A 1 8.20 51.54 -50.43
N ALA A 2 7.55 50.53 -49.86
CA ALA A 2 8.20 49.36 -49.26
C ALA A 2 7.18 48.22 -49.35
N ARG A 3 7.57 47.12 -49.99
CA ARG A 3 6.73 46.01 -50.40
C ARG A 3 6.82 44.94 -49.31
N GLU A 4 5.75 44.76 -48.56
CA GLU A 4 5.68 43.84 -47.42
C GLU A 4 5.30 42.44 -47.92
N GLU A 5 6.28 41.55 -47.94
CA GLU A 5 6.16 40.19 -48.47
C GLU A 5 5.76 39.24 -47.34
N SER A 6 4.46 38.93 -47.27
CA SER A 6 3.90 37.98 -46.31
C SER A 6 4.23 36.53 -46.71
N ARG A 7 5.18 35.90 -46.00
CA ARG A 7 5.38 34.44 -46.05
C ARG A 7 4.69 33.77 -44.86
N ARG A 8 3.60 33.06 -45.16
CA ARG A 8 2.94 32.11 -44.26
C ARG A 8 3.83 30.87 -44.04
N PRO A 9 4.05 30.40 -42.80
CA PRO A 9 4.61 29.08 -42.57
C PRO A 9 3.51 28.00 -42.66
N ALA A 10 3.81 26.93 -43.41
CA ALA A 10 2.95 25.75 -43.58
C ALA A 10 2.97 24.85 -42.33
N PRO A 11 1.82 24.28 -41.89
CA PRO A 11 1.77 23.48 -40.67
C PRO A 11 1.64 21.98 -40.97
N HIS A 12 2.56 21.34 -41.70
CA HIS A 12 2.50 19.86 -41.83
C HIS A 12 3.90 19.24 -41.97
N GLY A 13 4.42 18.68 -40.87
CA GLY A 13 5.66 17.91 -40.92
C GLY A 13 6.06 17.11 -39.68
N ARG A 14 5.49 17.36 -38.48
CA ARG A 14 5.97 16.74 -37.24
C ARG A 14 5.24 15.49 -36.74
N LEU A 15 4.10 15.10 -37.31
CA LEU A 15 3.30 13.97 -36.80
C LEU A 15 3.61 12.60 -37.43
N ARG A 16 4.42 12.52 -38.49
CA ARG A 16 4.83 11.22 -39.07
C ARG A 16 6.10 10.63 -38.45
N GLY A 17 6.92 11.43 -37.77
CA GLY A 17 8.15 10.96 -37.12
C GLY A 17 7.91 10.19 -35.82
N VAL A 18 6.83 10.49 -35.07
CA VAL A 18 6.56 9.84 -33.78
C VAL A 18 5.86 8.48 -33.94
N ALA A 19 5.03 8.31 -34.99
CA ALA A 19 4.34 7.05 -35.24
C ALA A 19 5.27 5.90 -35.67
N GLN A 20 6.41 6.20 -36.31
CA GLN A 20 7.37 5.16 -36.73
C GLN A 20 8.30 4.70 -35.60
N THR A 21 8.51 5.51 -34.56
CA THR A 21 9.35 5.14 -33.42
C THR A 21 8.61 4.24 -32.43
N VAL A 22 7.29 4.40 -32.29
CA VAL A 22 6.46 3.55 -31.41
C VAL A 22 6.29 2.12 -31.98
N ALA A 23 6.25 1.96 -33.31
CA ALA A 23 6.12 0.64 -33.94
C ALA A 23 7.39 -0.24 -33.86
N ARG A 24 8.57 0.33 -33.59
CA ARG A 24 9.83 -0.43 -33.46
C ARG A 24 10.17 -0.89 -32.04
N LEU A 25 9.48 -0.37 -31.02
CA LEU A 25 9.68 -0.78 -29.62
C LEU A 25 8.75 -1.92 -29.17
N GLY A 26 7.78 -2.34 -29.99
CA GLY A 26 6.86 -3.45 -29.67
C GLY A 26 7.36 -4.86 -30.03
N ARG A 27 8.41 -5.00 -30.86
CA ARG A 27 8.92 -6.31 -31.29
C ARG A 27 9.82 -7.08 -30.30
N PRO A 28 10.61 -6.47 -29.40
CA PRO A 28 11.43 -7.26 -28.47
C PRO A 28 10.60 -7.92 -27.33
N ALA A 29 9.44 -7.37 -26.99
CA ALA A 29 8.58 -7.93 -25.95
C ALA A 29 7.96 -9.29 -26.34
N VAL A 30 7.61 -9.47 -27.62
CA VAL A 30 7.02 -10.73 -28.13
C VAL A 30 8.05 -11.88 -28.12
N HIS A 31 9.32 -11.58 -28.39
CA HIS A 31 10.38 -12.60 -28.35
C HIS A 31 10.73 -13.05 -26.92
N LEU A 32 10.76 -12.12 -25.95
CA LEU A 32 10.95 -12.48 -24.54
C LEU A 32 9.79 -13.33 -23.99
N ALA A 33 8.55 -13.03 -24.36
CA ALA A 33 7.38 -13.85 -23.97
C ALA A 33 7.43 -15.27 -24.56
N SER A 34 7.94 -15.43 -25.79
CA SER A 34 8.06 -16.75 -26.42
C SER A 34 9.14 -17.64 -25.78
N ALA A 35 10.25 -17.02 -25.35
CA ALA A 35 11.35 -17.73 -24.69
C ALA A 35 10.95 -18.20 -23.28
N THR A 36 10.25 -17.36 -22.51
CA THR A 36 9.74 -17.73 -21.19
C THR A 36 8.68 -18.82 -21.28
N ALA A 37 7.79 -18.78 -22.28
CA ALA A 37 6.81 -19.84 -22.52
C ALA A 37 7.46 -21.19 -22.86
N ALA A 38 8.53 -21.21 -23.65
CA ALA A 38 9.26 -22.43 -23.99
C ALA A 38 9.96 -23.05 -22.77
N VAL A 39 10.60 -22.22 -21.94
CA VAL A 39 11.23 -22.64 -20.68
C VAL A 39 10.18 -23.17 -19.70
N ALA A 40 9.04 -22.46 -19.56
CA ALA A 40 7.94 -22.89 -18.72
C ALA A 40 7.32 -24.22 -19.21
N ALA A 41 7.16 -24.41 -20.52
CA ALA A 41 6.65 -25.66 -21.10
C ALA A 41 7.61 -26.84 -20.88
N GLU A 42 8.91 -26.62 -20.97
CA GLU A 42 9.90 -27.67 -20.74
C GLU A 42 10.07 -27.99 -19.25
N LEU A 43 10.02 -26.97 -18.38
CA LEU A 43 9.90 -27.17 -16.93
C LEU A 43 8.62 -27.95 -16.60
N ALA A 44 7.48 -27.59 -17.18
CA ALA A 44 6.21 -28.31 -16.99
C ALA A 44 6.30 -29.75 -17.48
N ARG A 45 6.97 -30.03 -18.60
CA ARG A 45 7.22 -31.41 -19.07
C ARG A 45 8.13 -32.19 -18.13
N ARG A 46 9.20 -31.57 -17.63
CA ARG A 46 10.12 -32.19 -16.66
C ARG A 46 9.40 -32.46 -15.34
N VAL A 47 8.69 -31.47 -14.82
CA VAL A 47 7.83 -31.58 -13.64
C VAL A 47 6.76 -32.66 -13.83
N ARG A 48 6.11 -32.73 -15.00
CA ARG A 48 5.11 -33.78 -15.31
C ARG A 48 5.74 -35.17 -15.34
N ARG A 49 6.93 -35.33 -15.93
CA ARG A 49 7.69 -36.60 -15.91
C ARG A 49 8.14 -36.99 -14.50
N TYR A 50 8.47 -36.01 -13.66
CA TYR A 50 8.86 -36.21 -12.26
C TYR A 50 7.67 -36.50 -11.35
N ALA A 51 6.55 -35.84 -11.60
CA ALA A 51 5.30 -36.04 -10.89
C ALA A 51 4.73 -37.41 -11.26
N TRP A 52 4.62 -37.73 -12.56
CA TRP A 52 4.12 -39.00 -13.11
C TRP A 52 5.24 -39.84 -13.76
N PRO A 53 6.15 -40.46 -13.00
CA PRO A 53 6.95 -41.54 -13.55
C PRO A 53 6.01 -42.71 -13.82
N SER A 54 5.94 -43.16 -15.07
CA SER A 54 5.18 -44.34 -15.48
C SER A 54 5.59 -45.51 -14.58
N ALA A 55 4.66 -46.01 -13.75
CA ALA A 55 4.90 -47.12 -12.84
C ALA A 55 5.18 -48.45 -13.56
N ALA A 56 5.05 -48.47 -14.89
CA ALA A 56 5.37 -49.59 -15.74
C ALA A 56 6.90 -49.74 -15.89
N GLY A 57 7.52 -50.52 -15.00
CA GLY A 57 8.73 -51.29 -15.33
C GLY A 57 10.11 -50.80 -14.85
N ARG A 58 10.24 -49.63 -14.20
CA ARG A 58 11.55 -49.22 -13.63
C ARG A 58 11.86 -49.89 -12.29
N ARG A 59 13.12 -50.31 -12.09
CA ARG A 59 13.65 -50.87 -10.84
C ARG A 59 13.30 -49.96 -9.64
N ASN A 60 12.61 -50.51 -8.63
CA ASN A 60 12.13 -49.81 -7.42
C ASN A 60 13.18 -48.91 -6.73
N SER A 61 14.47 -49.25 -6.84
CA SER A 61 15.58 -48.49 -6.27
C SER A 61 15.80 -47.12 -6.93
N ALA A 62 15.50 -46.98 -8.23
CA ALA A 62 15.61 -45.70 -8.93
C ALA A 62 14.53 -44.71 -8.46
N TYR A 63 13.30 -45.19 -8.26
CA TYR A 63 12.18 -44.38 -7.77
C TYR A 63 12.45 -43.80 -6.37
N LEU A 64 12.95 -44.63 -5.43
CA LEU A 64 13.27 -44.17 -4.07
C LEU A 64 14.41 -43.14 -4.05
N ARG A 65 15.45 -43.29 -4.90
CA ARG A 65 16.53 -42.30 -5.01
C ARG A 65 16.02 -40.95 -5.51
N ASP A 66 15.17 -40.97 -6.53
CA ASP A 66 14.61 -39.78 -7.15
C ASP A 66 13.75 -38.98 -6.15
N ARG A 67 12.96 -39.69 -5.32
CA ARG A 67 12.14 -39.10 -4.26
C ARG A 67 12.94 -38.61 -3.06
N LEU A 68 14.06 -39.27 -2.75
CA LEU A 68 14.94 -38.89 -1.64
C LEU A 68 15.54 -37.49 -1.85
N VAL A 69 15.75 -37.07 -3.10
CA VAL A 69 16.24 -35.73 -3.43
C VAL A 69 15.08 -34.75 -3.65
N ALA A 70 14.04 -35.16 -4.40
CA ALA A 70 12.99 -34.24 -4.79
C ALA A 70 12.07 -33.78 -3.67
N LEU A 71 11.67 -34.65 -2.73
CA LEU A 71 10.74 -34.25 -1.68
C LEU A 71 11.35 -33.22 -0.71
N PRO A 72 12.60 -33.41 -0.21
CA PRO A 72 13.26 -32.39 0.59
C PRO A 72 13.45 -31.08 -0.17
N LEU A 73 13.88 -31.14 -1.44
CA LEU A 73 14.08 -29.95 -2.26
C LEU A 73 12.77 -29.20 -2.50
N LEU A 74 11.68 -29.91 -2.81
CA LEU A 74 10.35 -29.30 -2.96
C LEU A 74 9.86 -28.67 -1.66
N ALA A 75 10.13 -29.28 -0.50
CA ALA A 75 9.79 -28.69 0.79
C ALA A 75 10.55 -27.37 1.00
N VAL A 76 11.87 -27.35 0.82
CA VAL A 76 12.66 -26.12 0.98
C VAL A 76 12.19 -25.02 0.02
N VAL A 77 11.96 -25.36 -1.26
CA VAL A 77 11.48 -24.39 -2.25
C VAL A 77 10.07 -23.88 -1.92
N ALA A 78 9.14 -24.77 -1.56
CA ALA A 78 7.76 -24.40 -1.25
C ALA A 78 7.69 -23.46 -0.05
N PHE A 79 8.27 -23.87 1.09
CA PHE A 79 8.26 -23.09 2.32
C PHE A 79 9.14 -21.84 2.24
N GLY A 80 10.27 -21.89 1.53
CA GLY A 80 11.13 -20.72 1.33
C GLY A 80 10.46 -19.64 0.49
N ALA A 81 9.91 -20.00 -0.67
CA ALA A 81 9.19 -19.06 -1.52
C ALA A 81 7.92 -18.53 -0.84
N PHE A 82 7.18 -19.40 -0.14
CA PHE A 82 5.99 -19.01 0.60
C PHE A 82 6.31 -18.08 1.77
N GLY A 83 7.31 -18.42 2.58
CA GLY A 83 7.73 -17.60 3.72
C GLY A 83 8.21 -16.21 3.29
N TRP A 84 8.93 -16.13 2.16
CA TRP A 84 9.34 -14.84 1.59
C TRP A 84 8.15 -14.00 1.12
N ALA A 85 7.21 -14.61 0.38
CA ALA A 85 5.99 -13.91 -0.06
C ALA A 85 5.14 -13.45 1.13
N TYR A 86 4.93 -14.33 2.11
CA TYR A 86 4.16 -14.05 3.32
C TYR A 86 4.78 -12.93 4.16
N ALA A 87 6.10 -13.00 4.41
CA ALA A 87 6.81 -11.95 5.15
C ALA A 87 6.78 -10.60 4.42
N GLY A 88 6.82 -10.60 3.08
CA GLY A 88 6.65 -9.39 2.26
C GLY A 88 5.30 -8.72 2.49
N VAL A 89 4.19 -9.45 2.27
CA VAL A 89 2.82 -8.94 2.46
C VAL A 89 2.61 -8.39 3.88
N ARG A 90 3.09 -9.13 4.89
CA ARG A 90 2.99 -8.73 6.31
C ARG A 90 3.85 -7.50 6.64
N GLY A 91 5.05 -7.42 6.08
CA GLY A 91 5.93 -6.27 6.24
C GLY A 91 5.34 -5.00 5.61
N ASP A 92 4.73 -5.13 4.44
CA ASP A 92 4.05 -4.02 3.76
C ASP A 92 2.81 -3.56 4.55
N LEU A 93 1.99 -4.48 5.07
CA LEU A 93 0.87 -4.15 5.94
C LEU A 93 1.32 -3.40 7.21
N ALA A 94 2.34 -3.92 7.91
CA ALA A 94 2.87 -3.29 9.11
C ALA A 94 3.42 -1.89 8.79
N HIS A 95 4.10 -1.71 7.66
CA HIS A 95 4.60 -0.41 7.24
C HIS A 95 3.49 0.58 6.89
N VAL A 96 2.43 0.14 6.22
CA VAL A 96 1.25 0.98 5.93
C VAL A 96 0.61 1.42 7.24
N ARG A 97 0.32 0.49 8.14
CA ARG A 97 -0.36 0.77 9.41
C ARG A 97 0.46 1.62 10.37
N ASP A 98 1.73 1.27 10.57
CA ASP A 98 2.53 1.90 11.62
C ASP A 98 3.13 3.24 11.17
N ARG A 99 3.11 3.55 9.87
CA ARG A 99 3.74 4.77 9.32
C ARG A 99 2.85 5.53 8.35
N LEU A 100 2.46 4.91 7.23
CA LEU A 100 1.81 5.64 6.13
C LEU A 100 0.40 6.11 6.48
N ALA A 101 -0.41 5.28 7.13
CA ALA A 101 -1.77 5.62 7.53
C ALA A 101 -1.82 6.76 8.57
N PRO A 102 -1.06 6.71 9.69
CA PRO A 102 -0.99 7.82 10.62
C PRO A 102 -0.50 9.12 9.97
N ALA A 103 0.53 9.05 9.12
CA ALA A 103 1.02 10.24 8.44
C ALA A 103 -0.01 10.86 7.48
N LEU A 104 -0.82 10.03 6.81
CA LEU A 104 -1.90 10.53 5.96
C LEU A 104 -2.99 11.21 6.80
N VAL A 105 -3.36 10.63 7.94
CA VAL A 105 -4.31 11.21 8.89
C VAL A 105 -3.80 12.56 9.43
N ASP A 106 -2.54 12.62 9.85
CA ASP A 106 -1.90 13.82 10.37
C ASP A 106 -1.85 14.96 9.33
N LEU A 107 -1.56 14.64 8.06
CA LEU A 107 -1.56 15.61 6.96
C LEU A 107 -2.98 16.13 6.68
N ALA A 108 -3.97 15.22 6.62
CA ALA A 108 -5.37 15.57 6.41
C ALA A 108 -5.92 16.45 7.55
N ASP A 109 -5.59 16.12 8.81
CA ASP A 109 -5.97 16.90 10.00
C ASP A 109 -5.33 18.30 9.98
N ALA A 110 -4.05 18.39 9.59
CA ALA A 110 -3.39 19.68 9.44
C ALA A 110 -4.08 20.55 8.38
N LYS A 111 -4.35 19.98 7.20
CA LYS A 111 -5.04 20.66 6.10
C LYS A 111 -6.42 21.17 6.53
N ALA A 112 -7.24 20.29 7.12
CA ALA A 112 -8.57 20.64 7.61
C ALA A 112 -8.52 21.72 8.69
N SER A 113 -7.63 21.58 9.66
CA SER A 113 -7.47 22.55 10.75
C SER A 113 -7.04 23.93 10.24
N LEU A 114 -6.15 24.01 9.25
CA LEU A 114 -5.77 25.29 8.64
C LEU A 114 -6.92 25.95 7.88
N LEU A 115 -7.70 25.19 7.12
CA LEU A 115 -8.88 25.72 6.40
C LEU A 115 -9.94 26.26 7.37
N ILE A 116 -10.14 25.57 8.50
CA ILE A 116 -11.07 26.00 9.56
C ILE A 116 -10.52 27.24 10.26
N ALA A 117 -9.22 27.27 10.57
CA ALA A 117 -8.57 28.46 11.12
C ALA A 117 -8.75 29.67 10.21
N GLN A 118 -8.57 29.53 8.89
CA GLN A 118 -8.79 30.63 7.95
C GLN A 118 -10.24 31.11 7.93
N THR A 119 -11.20 30.18 7.92
CA THR A 119 -12.62 30.51 7.96
C THR A 119 -12.97 31.28 9.24
N GLU A 120 -12.38 30.88 10.35
CA GLU A 120 -12.55 31.52 11.65
C GLU A 120 -11.89 32.91 11.69
N ALA A 121 -10.70 33.06 11.12
CA ALA A 121 -10.04 34.36 10.99
C ALA A 121 -10.87 35.33 10.13
N ASP A 122 -11.39 34.85 8.99
CA ASP A 122 -12.24 35.64 8.09
C ASP A 122 -13.54 36.09 8.77
N ARG A 123 -14.16 35.21 9.59
CA ARG A 123 -15.37 35.56 10.35
C ARG A 123 -15.11 36.59 11.45
N ASN A 124 -14.11 36.35 12.29
CA ASN A 124 -13.86 37.23 13.44
C ASN A 124 -13.34 38.61 13.05
N LEU A 125 -12.57 38.70 11.97
CA LEU A 125 -11.99 39.96 11.50
C LEU A 125 -12.87 40.69 10.46
N GLY A 126 -13.85 40.01 9.87
CA GLY A 126 -14.82 40.60 8.96
C GLY A 126 -16.00 41.31 9.66
N ASP A 127 -16.30 40.96 10.92
CA ASP A 127 -17.33 41.64 11.70
C ASP A 127 -16.76 42.92 12.34
N ASP A 128 -17.21 44.08 11.85
CA ASP A 128 -16.68 45.45 12.10
C ASP A 128 -16.67 45.94 13.58
N GLY A 129 -16.97 45.08 14.56
CA GLY A 129 -16.85 45.41 15.99
C GLY A 129 -16.39 44.26 16.89
N ALA A 130 -16.29 43.03 16.38
CA ALA A 130 -15.87 41.88 17.17
C ALA A 130 -14.34 41.82 17.33
N ALA A 131 -13.61 42.22 16.29
CA ALA A 131 -12.15 42.21 16.24
C ALA A 131 -11.50 43.15 17.26
N GLU A 132 -12.11 44.31 17.52
CA GLU A 132 -11.54 45.36 18.38
C GLU A 132 -11.61 45.00 19.88
N LEU A 133 -12.60 44.19 20.28
CA LEU A 133 -12.87 43.88 21.69
C LEU A 133 -12.41 42.48 22.12
N SER A 134 -12.46 41.49 21.23
CA SER A 134 -12.21 40.08 21.59
C SER A 134 -10.94 39.49 20.95
N GLY A 135 -10.35 40.18 19.96
CA GLY A 135 -9.21 39.67 19.20
C GLY A 135 -9.52 38.39 18.40
N LEU A 136 -8.47 37.69 17.95
CA LEU A 136 -8.62 36.38 17.29
C LEU A 136 -9.28 35.38 18.25
N SER A 137 -10.26 34.62 17.74
CA SER A 137 -11.00 33.68 18.59
C SER A 137 -10.11 32.57 19.14
N GLU A 138 -10.53 32.01 20.29
CA GLU A 138 -9.91 30.83 20.86
C GLU A 138 -9.91 29.66 19.85
N ARG A 139 -10.97 29.53 19.05
CA ARG A 139 -11.10 28.50 18.03
C ARG A 139 -10.02 28.61 16.96
N TYR A 140 -9.68 29.82 16.52
CA TYR A 140 -8.56 30.04 15.59
C TYR A 140 -7.24 29.53 16.18
N ARG A 141 -6.91 29.94 17.41
CA ARG A 141 -5.65 29.58 18.08
C ARG A 141 -5.52 28.07 18.27
N ILE A 142 -6.60 27.42 18.71
CA ILE A 142 -6.65 25.96 18.87
C ILE A 142 -6.41 25.26 17.52
N ARG A 143 -7.04 25.72 16.44
CA ARG A 143 -6.91 25.11 15.11
C ARG A 143 -5.51 25.26 14.51
N VAL A 144 -4.88 26.42 14.66
CA VAL A 144 -3.49 26.63 14.25
C VAL A 144 -2.52 25.76 15.04
N ALA A 145 -2.70 25.67 16.36
CA ALA A 145 -1.88 24.82 17.21
C ALA A 145 -2.03 23.34 16.83
N ARG A 146 -3.26 22.88 16.60
CA ARG A 146 -3.56 21.52 16.13
C ARG A 146 -2.88 21.24 14.79
N ALA A 147 -3.04 22.12 13.80
CA ALA A 147 -2.40 21.94 12.51
C ALA A 147 -0.88 21.83 12.62
N THR A 148 -0.25 22.71 13.40
CA THR A 148 1.21 22.70 13.62
C THR A 148 1.65 21.40 14.32
N GLN A 149 0.87 20.92 15.28
CA GLN A 149 1.13 19.65 15.95
C GLN A 149 1.03 18.46 14.98
N SER A 150 -0.02 18.39 14.17
CA SER A 150 -0.23 17.30 13.21
C SER A 150 0.86 17.29 12.12
N LEU A 151 1.28 18.45 11.59
CA LEU A 151 2.44 18.54 10.68
C LEU A 151 3.74 18.02 11.34
N ASN A 152 3.96 18.33 12.63
CA ASN A 152 5.12 17.83 13.37
C ASN A 152 5.04 16.32 13.65
N GLN A 153 3.84 15.77 13.85
CA GLN A 153 3.63 14.33 14.01
C GLN A 153 3.91 13.60 12.70
N ALA A 154 3.40 14.09 11.57
CA ALA A 154 3.70 13.57 10.23
C ALA A 154 5.22 13.56 9.93
N LEU A 155 5.94 14.63 10.32
CA LEU A 155 7.41 14.69 10.21
C LEU A 155 8.12 13.62 11.05
N ARG A 156 7.60 13.28 12.22
CA ARG A 156 8.21 12.30 13.14
C ARG A 156 7.83 10.85 12.83
N GLY A 157 6.72 10.62 12.14
CA GLY A 157 6.18 9.30 11.83
C GLY A 157 7.05 8.43 10.90
N GLY A 158 8.10 9.00 10.28
CA GLY A 158 9.04 8.25 9.44
C GLY A 158 8.40 7.62 8.18
N ALA A 159 7.22 8.11 7.82
CA ALA A 159 6.48 7.75 6.62
C ALA A 159 6.99 8.49 5.38
N LEU A 160 7.47 9.71 5.58
CA LEU A 160 7.93 10.60 4.53
C LEU A 160 9.35 10.27 4.10
N THR A 161 9.65 10.51 2.83
CA THR A 161 11.01 10.49 2.30
C THR A 161 11.74 11.77 2.70
N ARG A 162 13.08 11.79 2.65
CA ARG A 162 13.87 12.99 3.00
C ARG A 162 13.48 14.24 2.20
N GLY A 163 13.07 14.08 0.94
CA GLY A 163 12.59 15.18 0.11
C GLY A 163 11.24 15.72 0.59
N GLU A 164 10.32 14.82 0.90
CA GLU A 164 8.99 15.15 1.44
C GLU A 164 9.07 15.74 2.85
N GLU A 165 9.98 15.26 3.70
CA GLU A 165 10.25 15.87 5.01
C GLU A 165 10.74 17.32 4.88
N GLN A 166 11.65 17.56 3.93
CA GLN A 166 12.16 18.91 3.69
C GLN A 166 11.06 19.83 3.18
N GLU A 167 10.20 19.33 2.29
CA GLU A 167 9.03 20.07 1.82
C GLU A 167 8.05 20.37 2.94
N LEU A 168 7.78 19.41 3.82
CA LEU A 168 6.91 19.59 4.97
C LEU A 168 7.50 20.60 5.98
N ARG A 169 8.82 20.69 6.13
CA ARG A 169 9.47 21.77 6.90
C ARG A 169 9.26 23.15 6.27
N VAL A 170 9.29 23.25 4.94
CA VAL A 170 8.95 24.49 4.23
C VAL A 170 7.49 24.85 4.47
N VAL A 171 6.58 23.89 4.38
CA VAL A 171 5.16 24.07 4.73
C VAL A 171 5.01 24.60 6.16
N SER A 172 5.68 24.00 7.15
CA SER A 172 5.64 24.49 8.53
C SER A 172 6.16 25.92 8.68
N ALA A 173 7.20 26.31 7.94
CA ALA A 173 7.68 27.69 7.92
C ALA A 173 6.65 28.66 7.28
N LEU A 174 6.01 28.25 6.18
CA LEU A 174 4.95 29.02 5.53
C LEU A 174 3.73 29.19 6.44
N VAL A 175 3.42 28.21 7.30
CA VAL A 175 2.35 28.33 8.31
C VAL A 175 2.69 29.41 9.34
N VAL A 176 3.95 29.55 9.74
CA VAL A 176 4.39 30.65 10.62
C VAL A 176 4.17 32.00 9.95
N ASP A 177 4.59 32.15 8.69
CA ASP A 177 4.36 33.38 7.92
C ASP A 177 2.86 33.69 7.76
N TYR A 178 2.04 32.68 7.46
CA TYR A 178 0.58 32.77 7.40
C TYR A 178 0.01 33.36 8.70
N THR A 179 0.37 32.77 9.85
CA THR A 179 -0.09 33.25 11.16
C THR A 179 0.37 34.67 11.48
N ALA A 180 1.55 35.08 11.00
CA ALA A 180 2.05 36.44 11.14
C ALA A 180 1.26 37.46 10.29
N TRP A 181 0.76 37.07 9.11
CA TRP A 181 -0.14 37.93 8.33
C TRP A 181 -1.51 38.10 8.99
N VAL A 182 -2.08 37.02 9.54
CA VAL A 182 -3.34 37.09 10.29
C VAL A 182 -3.20 37.96 11.55
N ALA A 183 -2.08 37.83 12.27
CA ALA A 183 -1.80 38.65 13.45
C ALA A 183 -1.64 40.14 13.10
N ARG A 184 -1.03 40.47 11.96
CA ARG A 184 -0.97 41.86 11.48
C ARG A 184 -2.35 42.39 11.12
N ALA A 185 -3.19 41.59 10.47
CA ALA A 185 -4.55 42.00 10.15
C ALA A 185 -5.35 42.35 11.42
N GLN A 186 -5.16 41.58 12.50
CA GLN A 186 -5.72 41.89 13.81
C GLN A 186 -5.15 43.21 14.38
N GLY A 187 -3.85 43.47 14.22
CA GLY A 187 -3.21 44.71 14.64
C GLY A 187 -3.76 45.96 13.92
N HIS A 188 -4.28 45.81 12.72
CA HIS A 188 -4.92 46.86 11.93
C HIS A 188 -6.46 46.84 12.04
N ALA A 189 -7.02 46.42 13.18
CA ALA A 189 -8.47 46.28 13.36
C ALA A 189 -9.27 47.55 13.01
N THR A 190 -8.69 48.75 13.19
CA THR A 190 -9.33 50.05 12.92
C THR A 190 -9.17 50.54 11.46
N ASP A 191 -8.27 49.95 10.67
CA ASP A 191 -8.08 50.24 9.25
C ASP A 191 -8.56 49.05 8.42
N SER A 192 -9.83 49.10 8.01
CA SER A 192 -10.47 48.01 7.27
C SER A 192 -9.78 47.69 5.95
N VAL A 193 -9.18 48.68 5.27
CA VAL A 193 -8.50 48.48 3.99
C VAL A 193 -7.21 47.68 4.20
N LEU A 194 -6.42 48.04 5.22
CA LEU A 194 -5.17 47.36 5.51
C LEU A 194 -5.43 45.95 6.09
N ARG A 195 -6.42 45.83 6.99
CA ARG A 195 -6.91 44.54 7.51
C ARG A 195 -7.31 43.58 6.39
N ASP A 196 -8.13 44.05 5.45
CA ASP A 196 -8.59 43.23 4.32
C ASP A 196 -7.46 42.83 3.38
N ALA A 197 -6.50 43.74 3.14
CA ALA A 197 -5.32 43.45 2.33
C ALA A 197 -4.45 42.36 2.95
N GLU A 198 -4.20 42.43 4.26
CA GLU A 198 -3.40 41.43 4.99
C GLU A 198 -4.11 40.08 5.10
N LEU A 199 -5.44 40.07 5.31
CA LEU A 199 -6.23 38.83 5.26
C LEU A 199 -6.24 38.20 3.87
N THR A 200 -6.34 39.03 2.83
CA THR A 200 -6.26 38.56 1.45
C THR A 200 -4.90 37.91 1.19
N TYR A 201 -3.81 38.51 1.65
CA TYR A 201 -2.48 37.93 1.52
C TYR A 201 -2.37 36.59 2.27
N ALA A 202 -2.80 36.54 3.53
CA ALA A 202 -2.84 35.30 4.32
C ALA A 202 -3.63 34.18 3.59
N ARG A 203 -4.78 34.54 3.02
CA ARG A 203 -5.63 33.60 2.26
C ARG A 203 -4.93 33.08 1.01
N THR A 204 -4.30 33.95 0.21
CA THR A 204 -3.57 33.55 -1.00
C THR A 204 -2.35 32.68 -0.71
N MET A 205 -1.73 32.84 0.46
CA MET A 205 -0.65 31.97 0.92
C MET A 205 -1.17 30.59 1.29
N LEU A 206 -2.34 30.53 1.92
CA LEU A 206 -2.92 29.28 2.41
C LEU A 206 -3.51 28.43 1.29
N CYS A 207 -4.30 29.02 0.40
CA CYS A 207 -5.11 28.29 -0.58
C CYS A 207 -5.23 29.04 -1.91
N PRO A 208 -5.42 28.33 -3.03
CA PRO A 208 -5.72 28.97 -4.30
C PRO A 208 -7.07 29.68 -4.21
N THR A 209 -7.06 30.99 -4.47
CA THR A 209 -8.28 31.80 -4.44
C THR A 209 -9.05 31.61 -5.73
N SER A 210 -10.33 31.23 -5.63
CA SER A 210 -11.24 31.28 -6.78
C SER A 210 -11.69 32.72 -7.02
N PRO A 211 -11.82 33.16 -8.29
CA PRO A 211 -12.39 34.47 -8.57
C PRO A 211 -13.83 34.53 -8.01
N PRO A 212 -14.28 35.70 -7.53
CA PRO A 212 -15.62 35.85 -6.96
C PRO A 212 -16.67 35.42 -7.99
N LYS A 213 -17.52 34.44 -7.62
CA LYS A 213 -18.61 33.95 -8.48
C LYS A 213 -19.75 34.96 -8.66
N ASP A 214 -19.81 35.99 -7.83
CA ASP A 214 -20.89 36.97 -7.86
C ASP A 214 -20.41 38.29 -8.49
N ARG A 215 -21.16 38.79 -9.50
CA ARG A 215 -20.89 40.05 -10.20
C ARG A 215 -21.05 41.27 -9.29
N THR A 216 -21.68 41.09 -8.12
CA THR A 216 -21.87 42.16 -7.13
C THR A 216 -20.62 42.45 -6.29
N GLY A 217 -19.57 41.63 -6.39
CA GLY A 217 -18.29 41.83 -5.68
C GLY A 217 -18.40 41.80 -4.14
N ARG A 218 -19.55 41.40 -3.60
CA ARG A 218 -19.90 41.62 -2.19
C ARG A 218 -19.49 40.48 -1.26
N LYS A 219 -19.15 39.30 -1.80
CA LYS A 219 -18.61 38.19 -1.02
C LYS A 219 -17.10 38.08 -1.22
N PRO A 220 -16.30 38.08 -0.15
CA PRO A 220 -14.87 37.85 -0.26
C PRO A 220 -14.61 36.46 -0.86
N PRO A 221 -13.54 36.30 -1.67
CA PRO A 221 -13.17 35.00 -2.23
C PRO A 221 -12.88 34.03 -1.09
N THR A 222 -13.57 32.90 -1.03
CA THR A 222 -13.34 31.87 -0.02
C THR A 222 -12.26 30.90 -0.49
N CYS A 223 -11.51 30.31 0.45
CA CYS A 223 -10.73 29.12 0.14
C CYS A 223 -11.67 28.04 -0.38
N VAL A 224 -11.52 27.66 -1.65
CA VAL A 224 -12.20 26.48 -2.17
C VAL A 224 -11.23 25.34 -1.97
N ALA A 225 -11.61 24.36 -1.16
CA ALA A 225 -10.88 23.09 -1.14
C ALA A 225 -10.93 22.54 -2.56
N GLN A 226 -9.79 22.56 -3.27
CA GLN A 226 -9.70 21.95 -4.58
C GLN A 226 -9.91 20.45 -4.41
N SER A 227 -10.75 19.85 -5.25
CA SER A 227 -10.78 18.39 -5.31
C SER A 227 -9.39 17.90 -5.70
N SER A 228 -8.98 16.77 -5.13
CA SER A 228 -7.71 16.08 -5.39
C SER A 228 -7.38 15.96 -6.89
N ASP A 229 -8.40 15.86 -7.76
CA ASP A 229 -8.25 15.80 -9.22
C ASP A 229 -7.81 17.11 -9.89
N THR A 230 -7.97 18.25 -9.21
CA THR A 230 -7.61 19.59 -9.71
C THR A 230 -6.45 20.24 -8.96
N ALA A 231 -5.99 19.61 -7.87
CA ALA A 231 -4.85 20.08 -7.10
C ALA A 231 -3.60 20.18 -7.98
N THR A 232 -2.98 21.35 -7.98
CA THR A 232 -1.76 21.57 -8.74
C THR A 232 -0.60 20.87 -8.02
N THR A 233 -0.09 19.79 -8.60
CA THR A 233 0.95 18.93 -8.00
C THR A 233 2.36 19.35 -8.43
N GLY A 234 3.36 19.00 -7.61
CA GLY A 234 4.77 19.27 -7.89
C GLY A 234 5.19 20.75 -7.84
N SER A 235 6.12 21.17 -8.71
CA SER A 235 6.74 22.52 -8.67
C SER A 235 5.76 23.69 -8.86
N ALA A 236 4.52 23.41 -9.27
CA ALA A 236 3.47 24.39 -9.46
C ALA A 236 2.55 24.55 -8.22
N ALA A 237 2.72 23.74 -7.17
CA ALA A 237 2.07 23.92 -5.88
C ALA A 237 2.62 25.17 -5.19
N THR A 238 1.89 26.29 -5.27
CA THR A 238 2.34 27.56 -4.70
C THR A 238 1.83 27.80 -3.28
N THR A 239 0.70 27.19 -2.91
CA THR A 239 0.05 27.44 -1.61
C THR A 239 0.36 26.36 -0.57
N ILE A 240 0.14 26.67 0.70
CA ILE A 240 0.36 25.73 1.82
C ILE A 240 -0.52 24.48 1.64
N VAL A 241 -1.82 24.66 1.36
CA VAL A 241 -2.76 23.55 1.20
C VAL A 241 -2.43 22.70 -0.02
N ASP A 242 -2.02 23.29 -1.15
CA ASP A 242 -1.64 22.51 -2.34
C ASP A 242 -0.42 21.63 -2.08
N ARG A 243 0.57 22.15 -1.32
CA ARG A 243 1.77 21.38 -0.94
C ARG A 243 1.43 20.24 0.01
N VAL A 244 0.56 20.48 0.99
CA VAL A 244 0.09 19.40 1.88
C VAL A 244 -0.70 18.35 1.10
N ALA A 245 -1.58 18.76 0.19
CA ALA A 245 -2.34 17.85 -0.67
C ALA A 245 -1.43 17.02 -1.61
N ASP A 246 -0.36 17.61 -2.13
CA ASP A 246 0.64 16.90 -2.94
C ASP A 246 1.42 15.86 -2.10
N LEU A 247 1.71 16.15 -0.83
CA LEU A 247 2.28 15.19 0.11
C LEU A 247 1.31 14.05 0.43
N GLU A 248 0.04 14.36 0.72
CA GLU A 248 -1.03 13.36 0.91
C GLU A 248 -1.13 12.43 -0.31
N GLN A 249 -1.15 13.00 -1.52
CA GLN A 249 -1.21 12.24 -2.76
C GLN A 249 -0.01 11.31 -2.96
N ARG A 250 1.21 11.77 -2.61
CA ARG A 250 2.42 10.94 -2.67
C ARG A 250 2.42 9.82 -1.63
N VAL A 251 1.91 10.07 -0.42
CA VAL A 251 1.70 9.03 0.60
C VAL A 251 0.68 8.01 0.11
N ARG A 252 -0.46 8.47 -0.43
CA ARG A 252 -1.52 7.62 -1.00
C ARG A 252 -1.02 6.73 -2.12
N ASN A 253 -0.30 7.30 -3.09
CA ASN A 253 0.29 6.55 -4.19
C ASN A 253 1.25 5.45 -3.67
N ARG A 254 1.94 5.68 -2.55
CA ARG A 254 2.79 4.65 -1.91
C ARG A 254 1.99 3.60 -1.17
N ILE A 255 0.87 3.95 -0.54
CA ILE A 255 -0.06 2.97 0.05
C ILE A 255 -0.59 2.08 -1.07
N ALA A 256 -1.11 2.66 -2.15
CA ALA A 256 -1.63 1.92 -3.31
C ALA A 256 -0.55 1.04 -3.98
N ALA A 257 0.67 1.56 -4.14
CA ALA A 257 1.78 0.79 -4.72
C ALA A 257 2.20 -0.40 -3.84
N ARG A 258 2.02 -0.32 -2.51
CA ARG A 258 2.30 -1.42 -1.58
C ARG A 258 1.12 -2.38 -1.40
N ALA A 259 -0.10 -1.90 -1.55
CA ALA A 259 -1.28 -2.75 -1.60
C ALA A 259 -1.27 -3.61 -2.87
N ALA A 260 -0.78 -3.08 -3.99
CA ALA A 260 -0.62 -3.83 -5.23
C ALA A 260 0.37 -5.01 -5.03
N TRP A 261 -0.03 -6.20 -5.46
CA TRP A 261 0.84 -7.37 -5.40
C TRP A 261 2.09 -7.14 -6.25
N GLY A 262 3.23 -6.96 -5.59
CA GLY A 262 4.51 -6.88 -6.28
C GLY A 262 4.72 -8.11 -7.14
N SER A 263 5.27 -7.95 -8.35
CA SER A 263 5.54 -9.06 -9.27
C SER A 263 6.36 -10.19 -8.61
N GLY A 264 7.26 -9.82 -7.69
CA GLY A 264 7.97 -10.76 -6.83
C GLY A 264 7.04 -11.64 -6.00
N VAL A 265 6.09 -11.05 -5.27
CA VAL A 265 5.12 -11.79 -4.44
C VAL A 265 4.26 -12.71 -5.30
N ILE A 266 3.80 -12.26 -6.46
CA ILE A 266 3.02 -13.08 -7.40
C ILE A 266 3.84 -14.29 -7.87
N THR A 267 5.08 -14.06 -8.30
CA THR A 267 5.96 -15.14 -8.77
C THR A 267 6.29 -16.13 -7.65
N ALA A 268 6.57 -15.64 -6.44
CA ALA A 268 6.82 -16.48 -5.28
C ALA A 268 5.58 -17.27 -4.83
N ALA A 269 4.38 -16.68 -4.88
CA ALA A 269 3.11 -17.35 -4.64
C ALA A 269 2.84 -18.45 -5.68
N ALA A 270 3.09 -18.17 -6.96
CA ALA A 270 2.94 -19.16 -8.02
C ALA A 270 3.93 -20.34 -7.87
N VAL A 271 5.20 -20.03 -7.60
CA VAL A 271 6.26 -21.04 -7.38
C VAL A 271 5.96 -21.88 -6.13
N SER A 272 5.60 -21.25 -5.01
CA SER A 272 5.27 -21.96 -3.78
C SER A 272 4.02 -22.81 -3.93
N GLY A 273 2.95 -22.29 -4.55
CA GLY A 273 1.73 -23.05 -4.84
C GLY A 273 2.01 -24.29 -5.68
N ALA A 274 2.77 -24.14 -6.76
CA ALA A 274 3.19 -25.27 -7.59
C ALA A 274 4.04 -26.29 -6.81
N ALA A 275 5.01 -25.81 -6.01
CA ALA A 275 5.87 -26.66 -5.21
C ALA A 275 5.10 -27.42 -4.12
N PHE A 276 4.12 -26.79 -3.45
CA PHE A 276 3.24 -27.44 -2.48
C PHE A 276 2.37 -28.52 -3.12
N LEU A 277 1.78 -28.27 -4.28
CA LEU A 277 1.01 -29.27 -5.01
C LEU A 277 1.87 -30.49 -5.37
N LEU A 278 3.09 -30.26 -5.86
CA LEU A 278 4.04 -31.34 -6.18
C LEU A 278 4.51 -32.11 -4.94
N LEU A 279 4.75 -31.40 -3.83
CA LEU A 279 5.13 -31.97 -2.55
C LEU A 279 4.00 -32.86 -2.00
N ALA A 280 2.78 -32.35 -1.95
CA ALA A 280 1.60 -33.09 -1.48
C ALA A 280 1.33 -34.33 -2.35
N ALA A 281 1.33 -34.18 -3.68
CA ALA A 281 1.18 -35.30 -4.60
C ALA A 281 2.31 -36.33 -4.45
N GLY A 282 3.55 -35.86 -4.23
CA GLY A 282 4.71 -36.70 -4.02
C GLY A 282 4.65 -37.49 -2.71
N LEU A 283 4.23 -36.86 -1.62
CA LEU A 283 4.01 -37.52 -0.33
C LEU A 283 2.89 -38.56 -0.42
N LEU A 284 1.75 -38.21 -1.01
CA LEU A 284 0.61 -39.12 -1.17
C LEU A 284 0.96 -40.34 -2.04
N ARG A 285 1.69 -40.15 -3.13
CA ARG A 285 2.19 -41.28 -3.94
C ARG A 285 3.16 -42.16 -3.16
N THR A 286 4.04 -41.55 -2.38
CA THR A 286 5.02 -42.28 -1.55
C THR A 286 4.31 -43.09 -0.48
N THR A 287 3.32 -42.54 0.21
CA THR A 287 2.53 -43.27 1.22
C THR A 287 1.71 -44.39 0.59
N VAL A 288 1.07 -44.17 -0.57
CA VAL A 288 0.35 -45.22 -1.31
C VAL A 288 1.30 -46.34 -1.76
N PHE A 289 2.48 -46.01 -2.27
CA PHE A 289 3.50 -46.98 -2.65
C PHE A 289 3.94 -47.81 -1.43
N LEU A 290 4.21 -47.16 -0.30
CA LEU A 290 4.62 -47.84 0.93
C LEU A 290 3.50 -48.75 1.46
N ARG A 291 2.25 -48.28 1.46
CA ARG A 291 1.09 -49.05 1.91
C ARG A 291 0.81 -50.26 1.02
N ARG A 292 0.84 -50.10 -0.31
CA ARG A 292 0.60 -51.21 -1.26
C ARG A 292 1.71 -52.25 -1.24
N ARG A 293 2.98 -51.83 -1.13
CA ARG A 293 4.13 -52.73 -1.25
C ARG A 293 4.57 -53.36 0.07
N PHE A 294 4.61 -52.57 1.15
CA PHE A 294 5.13 -53.02 2.45
C PHE A 294 4.03 -53.30 3.48
N ARG A 295 2.75 -53.07 3.13
CA ARG A 295 1.60 -53.23 4.03
C ARG A 295 1.69 -52.39 5.32
N ILE A 296 2.58 -51.39 5.37
CA ILE A 296 2.67 -50.43 6.48
C ILE A 296 1.42 -49.53 6.41
N ARG A 297 0.58 -49.58 7.44
CA ARG A 297 -0.69 -48.81 7.47
C ARG A 297 -0.46 -47.30 7.56
N LEU A 298 0.53 -46.88 8.35
CA LEU A 298 0.89 -45.47 8.54
C LEU A 298 2.39 -45.32 8.85
N SER A 299 3.10 -44.59 8.01
CA SER A 299 4.48 -44.17 8.29
C SER A 299 4.43 -42.88 9.12
N VAL A 300 4.58 -43.01 10.44
CA VAL A 300 4.62 -41.88 11.39
C VAL A 300 5.49 -40.71 10.91
N PRO A 301 6.73 -40.89 10.41
CA PRO A 301 7.57 -39.74 10.03
C PRO A 301 7.07 -39.00 8.78
N LEU A 302 6.47 -39.69 7.80
CA LEU A 302 5.87 -39.02 6.64
C LEU A 302 4.56 -38.32 7.00
N ALA A 303 3.79 -38.87 7.95
CA ALA A 303 2.62 -38.19 8.48
C ALA A 303 3.02 -36.92 9.22
N ALA A 304 4.07 -36.97 10.06
CA ALA A 304 4.64 -35.81 10.72
C ALA A 304 5.16 -34.76 9.71
N ALA A 305 5.86 -35.18 8.66
CA ALA A 305 6.32 -34.29 7.60
C ALA A 305 5.18 -33.59 6.84
N ALA A 306 3.98 -34.19 6.81
CA ALA A 306 2.80 -33.60 6.19
C ALA A 306 2.06 -32.61 7.10
N VAL A 307 2.31 -32.59 8.42
CA VAL A 307 1.60 -31.70 9.37
C VAL A 307 1.72 -30.22 8.97
N PRO A 308 2.91 -29.68 8.61
CA PRO A 308 3.05 -28.27 8.24
C PRO A 308 2.26 -27.87 6.98
N LEU A 309 1.90 -28.82 6.10
CA LEU A 309 1.06 -28.54 4.94
C LEU A 309 -0.35 -28.10 5.33
N PHE A 310 -0.85 -28.56 6.49
CA PHE A 310 -2.17 -28.14 6.99
C PHE A 310 -2.18 -26.70 7.50
N ALA A 311 -1.02 -26.13 7.84
CA ALA A 311 -0.91 -24.71 8.22
C ALA A 311 -0.95 -23.78 7.00
N VAL A 312 -0.60 -24.26 5.81
CA VAL A 312 -0.50 -23.43 4.59
C VAL A 312 -1.84 -22.77 4.23
N PRO A 313 -3.00 -23.48 4.17
CA PRO A 313 -4.28 -22.84 3.88
C PRO A 313 -4.65 -21.72 4.86
N LEU A 314 -4.30 -21.89 6.14
CA LEU A 314 -4.57 -20.91 7.18
C LEU A 314 -3.69 -19.66 7.02
N LEU A 315 -2.42 -19.82 6.66
CA LEU A 315 -1.51 -18.70 6.35
C LEU A 315 -1.87 -18.00 5.03
N VAL A 316 -2.35 -18.75 4.02
CA VAL A 316 -2.88 -18.17 2.77
C VAL A 316 -4.14 -17.36 3.05
N TRP A 317 -5.03 -17.86 3.91
CA TRP A 317 -6.22 -17.14 4.33
C TRP A 317 -5.87 -15.85 5.09
N ASP A 318 -4.90 -15.89 6.01
CA ASP A 318 -4.40 -14.69 6.69
C ASP A 318 -3.83 -13.67 5.70
N ALA A 319 -2.97 -14.11 4.78
CA ALA A 319 -2.40 -13.24 3.74
C ALA A 319 -3.49 -12.62 2.84
N TRP A 320 -4.54 -13.37 2.53
CA TRP A 320 -5.67 -12.87 1.74
C TRP A 320 -6.48 -11.82 2.51
N ARG A 321 -6.75 -12.02 3.81
CA ARG A 321 -7.39 -11.01 4.66
C ARG A 321 -6.53 -9.76 4.84
N ALA A 322 -5.23 -9.94 5.07
CA ALA A 322 -4.28 -8.84 5.17
C ALA A 322 -4.30 -7.99 3.90
N HIS A 323 -4.40 -8.62 2.73
CA HIS A 323 -4.54 -7.90 1.47
C HIS A 323 -5.89 -7.20 1.30
N GLY A 324 -7.00 -7.84 1.71
CA GLY A 324 -8.33 -7.21 1.73
C GLY A 324 -8.35 -5.93 2.57
N ALA A 325 -7.78 -5.98 3.78
CA ALA A 325 -7.66 -4.82 4.66
C ALA A 325 -6.78 -3.69 4.07
N GLN A 326 -5.77 -4.03 3.25
CA GLN A 326 -4.98 -3.01 2.54
C GLN A 326 -5.79 -2.31 1.45
N ASP A 327 -6.60 -3.05 0.70
CA ASP A 327 -7.45 -2.49 -0.35
C ASP A 327 -8.53 -1.59 0.25
N GLU A 328 -9.15 -2.04 1.35
CA GLU A 328 -10.09 -1.22 2.12
C GLU A 328 -9.40 0.03 2.69
N ALA A 329 -8.19 -0.08 3.24
CA ALA A 329 -7.44 1.09 3.71
C ALA A 329 -7.15 2.11 2.60
N VAL A 330 -6.95 1.68 1.34
CA VAL A 330 -6.84 2.60 0.20
C VAL A 330 -8.17 3.33 -0.02
N THR A 331 -9.30 2.62 0.00
CA THR A 331 -10.61 3.26 -0.17
C THR A 331 -10.96 4.23 0.96
N VAL A 332 -10.57 3.92 2.20
CA VAL A 332 -10.80 4.80 3.34
C VAL A 332 -9.84 6.00 3.29
N ALA A 333 -8.60 5.81 2.83
CA ALA A 333 -7.66 6.90 2.56
C ALA A 333 -8.20 7.87 1.48
N ASP A 334 -8.81 7.35 0.41
CA ASP A 334 -9.50 8.17 -0.60
C ASP A 334 -10.69 8.93 0.00
N ALA A 335 -11.51 8.25 0.81
CA ALA A 335 -12.63 8.87 1.50
C ALA A 335 -12.18 9.95 2.50
N LEU A 336 -11.01 9.80 3.12
CA LEU A 336 -10.43 10.81 4.02
C LEU A 336 -10.06 12.08 3.25
N VAL A 337 -9.44 11.96 2.08
CA VAL A 337 -9.04 13.13 1.29
C VAL A 337 -10.24 13.85 0.68
N GLU A 338 -11.23 13.09 0.20
CA GLU A 338 -12.43 13.65 -0.46
C GLU A 338 -13.50 14.12 0.52
N GLY A 339 -13.66 13.42 1.64
CA GLY A 339 -14.73 13.65 2.60
C GLY A 339 -14.40 14.65 3.71
N VAL A 340 -13.11 14.89 3.98
CA VAL A 340 -12.69 15.83 5.03
C VAL A 340 -12.71 17.25 4.48
N THR A 341 -13.78 17.96 4.80
CA THR A 341 -13.92 19.39 4.52
C THR A 341 -13.98 20.17 5.83
N ALA A 342 -13.67 21.47 5.77
CA ALA A 342 -13.82 22.34 6.94
C ALA A 342 -15.26 22.30 7.50
N ASP A 343 -16.26 22.27 6.63
CA ASP A 343 -17.68 22.25 7.03
C ASP A 343 -18.08 20.96 7.76
N THR A 344 -17.48 19.82 7.40
CA THR A 344 -17.79 18.53 8.04
C THR A 344 -17.20 18.44 9.42
N GLU A 345 -15.96 18.91 9.59
CA GLU A 345 -15.28 19.00 10.89
C GLU A 345 -15.96 20.02 11.82
N ILE A 346 -16.34 21.19 11.30
CA ILE A 346 -17.07 22.21 12.07
C ILE A 346 -18.43 21.66 12.51
N GLY A 347 -19.16 20.99 11.60
CA GLY A 347 -20.47 20.41 11.91
C GLY A 347 -20.40 19.31 12.97
N ALA A 348 -19.36 18.46 12.93
CA ALA A 348 -19.15 17.41 13.92
C ALA A 348 -18.86 17.98 15.33
N GLU A 349 -18.10 19.08 15.42
CA GLU A 349 -17.85 19.77 16.69
C GLU A 349 -19.09 20.48 17.24
N GLU A 350 -19.85 21.15 16.38
CA GLU A 350 -21.02 21.92 16.80
C GLU A 350 -22.21 21.03 17.17
N ARG A 351 -22.29 19.83 16.59
CA ARG A 351 -23.39 18.88 16.82
C ARG A 351 -22.87 17.45 17.00
N PRO A 352 -22.19 17.15 18.12
CA PRO A 352 -21.57 15.85 18.34
C PRO A 352 -22.55 14.67 18.38
N PHE A 353 -23.85 14.93 18.55
CA PHE A 353 -24.90 13.91 18.67
C PHE A 353 -25.84 13.81 17.44
N ASP A 354 -25.70 14.67 16.44
CA ASP A 354 -26.60 14.73 15.28
C ASP A 354 -26.12 13.76 14.17
N ARG A 355 -26.29 12.45 14.40
CA ARG A 355 -25.87 11.38 13.47
C ARG A 355 -26.88 11.08 12.35
N THR A 356 -28.06 11.70 12.35
CA THR A 356 -29.21 11.30 11.51
C THR A 356 -29.48 12.23 10.32
N GLY A 357 -28.61 13.21 10.06
CA GLY A 357 -28.76 14.10 8.90
C GLY A 357 -28.27 13.47 7.58
N PRO A 358 -28.72 13.96 6.40
CA PRO A 358 -28.30 13.51 5.06
C PRO A 358 -26.80 13.77 4.73
N ARG A 359 -25.98 14.09 5.73
CA ARG A 359 -24.52 14.19 5.68
C ARG A 359 -23.82 12.84 5.96
N GLU A 360 -24.55 11.73 5.89
CA GLU A 360 -24.12 10.34 6.08
C GLU A 360 -22.84 9.92 5.33
N ARG A 361 -22.36 10.70 4.35
CA ARG A 361 -21.15 10.39 3.56
C ARG A 361 -19.85 10.95 4.14
N SER A 362 -19.89 11.96 4.99
CA SER A 362 -18.69 12.66 5.47
C SER A 362 -18.54 12.45 6.97
N LYS A 363 -17.66 11.53 7.36
CA LYS A 363 -17.31 11.24 8.75
C LYS A 363 -16.17 12.19 9.20
N PRO A 364 -16.06 12.52 10.50
CA PRO A 364 -14.94 13.31 11.02
C PRO A 364 -13.63 12.51 10.95
N ILE A 365 -12.50 13.20 10.88
CA ILE A 365 -11.16 12.61 10.74
C ILE A 365 -10.90 11.56 11.81
N ALA A 366 -11.29 11.83 13.07
CA ALA A 366 -11.10 10.90 14.17
C ALA A 366 -11.86 9.57 13.98
N GLU A 367 -13.06 9.62 13.39
CA GLU A 367 -13.85 8.43 13.10
C GLU A 367 -13.23 7.65 11.94
N LEU A 368 -12.83 8.32 10.85
CA LEU A 368 -12.12 7.65 9.75
C LEU A 368 -10.80 7.04 10.22
N ALA A 369 -10.02 7.74 11.04
CA ALA A 369 -8.77 7.21 11.59
C ALA A 369 -9.02 5.93 12.41
N SER A 370 -10.04 5.96 13.28
CA SER A 370 -10.42 4.77 14.05
C SER A 370 -10.94 3.63 13.17
N GLN A 371 -11.59 3.96 12.04
CA GLN A 371 -12.04 2.98 11.06
C GLN A 371 -10.84 2.36 10.35
N VAL A 372 -9.87 3.16 9.88
CA VAL A 372 -8.63 2.66 9.27
C VAL A 372 -7.89 1.73 10.23
N ASP A 373 -7.73 2.13 11.50
CA ASP A 373 -7.09 1.30 12.51
C ASP A 373 -7.87 0.01 12.78
N GLY A 374 -9.21 0.09 12.77
CA GLY A 374 -10.12 -1.04 12.91
C GLY A 374 -9.98 -2.06 11.78
N GLU A 375 -10.09 -1.62 10.53
CA GLU A 375 -9.97 -2.48 9.34
C GLU A 375 -8.57 -3.12 9.25
N LEU A 376 -7.51 -2.34 9.51
CA LEU A 376 -6.14 -2.84 9.53
C LEU A 376 -5.88 -3.80 10.71
N ALA A 377 -6.62 -3.67 11.82
CA ALA A 377 -6.56 -4.61 12.94
C ALA A 377 -7.33 -5.90 12.65
N GLU A 378 -8.53 -5.81 12.04
CA GLU A 378 -9.39 -6.94 11.70
C GLU A 378 -8.79 -7.83 10.61
N GLY A 379 -8.02 -7.24 9.69
CA GLY A 379 -7.26 -7.97 8.68
C GLY A 379 -6.19 -8.94 9.23
N ARG A 380 -5.97 -9.01 10.55
CA ARG A 380 -4.91 -9.83 11.17
C ARG A 380 -5.45 -10.87 12.12
N ILE A 381 -4.91 -12.08 12.00
CA ILE A 381 -5.01 -13.07 13.08
C ILE A 381 -3.81 -12.86 14.00
N ALA A 382 -4.01 -12.21 15.15
CA ALA A 382 -2.92 -11.82 16.06
C ALA A 382 -1.98 -12.97 16.44
N VAL A 383 -2.48 -14.20 16.51
CA VAL A 383 -1.70 -15.42 16.81
C VAL A 383 -0.66 -15.74 15.72
N LEU A 384 -0.83 -15.22 14.50
CA LEU A 384 0.05 -15.47 13.35
C LEU A 384 1.05 -14.33 13.10
N ASP A 385 1.02 -13.26 13.88
CA ASP A 385 1.93 -12.11 13.74
C ASP A 385 3.40 -12.55 13.83
N GLU A 386 3.68 -13.57 14.64
CA GLU A 386 5.02 -14.12 14.84
C GLU A 386 5.30 -15.38 14.00
N ALA A 387 4.38 -15.80 13.11
CA ALA A 387 4.52 -17.07 12.38
C ALA A 387 5.55 -17.00 11.25
N ALA A 388 5.77 -15.82 10.65
CA ALA A 388 6.67 -15.62 9.51
C ALA A 388 8.09 -16.20 9.70
N PRO A 389 8.81 -15.94 10.82
CA PRO A 389 10.15 -16.50 11.06
C PRO A 389 10.16 -18.03 11.17
N PHE A 390 9.02 -18.68 11.45
CA PHE A 390 8.94 -20.14 11.61
C PHE A 390 8.61 -20.90 10.32
N VAL A 391 8.18 -20.22 9.25
CA VAL A 391 7.79 -20.87 7.99
C VAL A 391 8.96 -21.61 7.34
N LEU A 392 10.13 -20.98 7.24
CA LEU A 392 11.33 -21.59 6.66
C LEU A 392 11.89 -22.73 7.54
N PRO A 393 12.05 -22.55 8.88
CA PRO A 393 12.40 -23.66 9.77
C PRO A 393 11.46 -24.86 9.67
N ALA A 394 10.15 -24.63 9.56
CA ALA A 394 9.18 -25.71 9.37
C ALA A 394 9.43 -26.47 8.06
N GLY A 395 9.73 -25.76 6.97
CA GLY A 395 10.11 -26.36 5.70
C GLY A 395 11.39 -27.20 5.77
N LEU A 396 12.42 -26.72 6.47
CA LEU A 396 13.67 -27.47 6.69
C LEU A 396 13.43 -28.71 7.55
N ALA A 397 12.61 -28.62 8.58
CA ALA A 397 12.22 -29.76 9.41
C ALA A 397 11.44 -30.81 8.59
N THR A 398 10.47 -30.39 7.78
CA THR A 398 9.76 -31.26 6.83
C THR A 398 10.73 -31.94 5.85
N ALA A 399 11.69 -31.19 5.30
CA ALA A 399 12.69 -31.71 4.39
C ALA A 399 13.58 -32.77 5.05
N ALA A 400 14.05 -32.53 6.27
CA ALA A 400 14.86 -33.45 7.06
C ALA A 400 14.08 -34.73 7.41
N LEU A 401 12.83 -34.60 7.86
CA LEU A 401 11.96 -35.74 8.19
C LEU A 401 11.66 -36.61 6.96
N ALA A 402 11.31 -35.99 5.83
CA ALA A 402 11.04 -36.71 4.59
C ALA A 402 12.30 -37.42 4.07
N GLY A 403 13.44 -36.73 4.07
CA GLY A 403 14.73 -37.28 3.65
C GLY A 403 15.20 -38.44 4.53
N GLY A 404 15.13 -38.26 5.86
CA GLY A 404 15.50 -39.27 6.85
C GLY A 404 14.63 -40.52 6.77
N ALA A 405 13.30 -40.36 6.66
CA ALA A 405 12.38 -41.48 6.50
C ALA A 405 12.67 -42.29 5.23
N LEU A 406 12.86 -41.61 4.09
CA LEU A 406 13.17 -42.26 2.82
C LEU A 406 14.54 -42.96 2.84
N HIS A 407 15.51 -42.37 3.53
CA HIS A 407 16.83 -42.97 3.71
C HIS A 407 16.75 -44.26 4.53
N ALA A 408 15.99 -44.27 5.63
CA ALA A 408 15.76 -45.45 6.45
C ALA A 408 15.09 -46.58 5.66
N TYR A 409 14.00 -46.28 4.94
CA TYR A 409 13.31 -47.27 4.10
C TYR A 409 14.20 -47.83 2.98
N ARG A 410 15.08 -47.00 2.40
CA ARG A 410 16.05 -47.46 1.40
C ARG A 410 17.03 -48.45 2.00
N ARG A 411 17.50 -48.23 3.23
CA ARG A 411 18.46 -49.11 3.92
C ARG A 411 17.84 -50.48 4.20
N GLU A 412 16.62 -50.51 4.74
CA GLU A 412 15.88 -51.76 4.99
C GLU A 412 15.64 -52.56 3.69
N TYR A 413 15.31 -51.87 2.59
CA TYR A 413 15.08 -52.53 1.31
C TYR A 413 16.34 -53.26 0.76
N LEU A 414 17.51 -52.66 0.96
CA LEU A 414 18.77 -53.26 0.52
C LEU A 414 19.15 -54.51 1.33
N VAL A 415 18.73 -54.59 2.59
CA VAL A 415 18.97 -55.76 3.44
C VAL A 415 18.11 -56.94 3.01
N VAL A 416 16.83 -56.72 2.69
CA VAL A 416 15.89 -57.81 2.33
C VAL A 416 16.16 -58.40 0.93
N VAL A 417 16.71 -57.61 0.00
CA VAL A 417 16.91 -58.02 -1.40
C VAL A 417 18.28 -58.70 -1.66
N ARG A 418 19.09 -58.95 -0.63
CA ARG A 418 20.26 -59.84 -0.71
C ARG A 418 19.94 -61.23 -0.11
N PRO A 419 19.19 -62.11 -0.79
CA PRO A 419 19.14 -63.52 -0.41
C PRO A 419 20.47 -64.15 -0.81
N GLY A 420 21.37 -64.39 0.15
CA GLY A 420 22.63 -65.12 -0.10
C GLY A 420 23.89 -64.64 0.63
N ALA A 421 23.80 -63.67 1.56
CA ALA A 421 24.95 -63.20 2.34
C ALA A 421 24.88 -63.58 3.83
N VAL A 422 24.13 -64.64 4.16
CA VAL A 422 24.20 -65.30 5.46
C VAL A 422 24.53 -66.77 5.18
N SER A 423 25.83 -67.02 5.09
CA SER A 423 26.47 -68.33 5.19
C SER A 423 27.73 -68.12 6.00
#